data_AF-A0A4R0PH08-F1
#
_entry.id   AF-A0A4R0PH08-F1
#
_cell.length_a   1.000
_cell.length_b   1.000
_cell.length_c   1.000
_cell.angle_alpha   90.00
_cell.angle_beta   90.00
_cell.angle_gamma   90.00
#
_symmetry.space_group_name_H-M   'P 1'
#
loop_
_entity.id
_entity.type
_entity.pdbx_description
1 polymer ?
#
loop_
_entity_poly.entity_id
_entity_poly.type
_entity_poly.pdbx_seq_one_letter_code
_entity_poly.pdbx_strand_id
1 'polypeptide(L)'
;MECLSWFIHKYLFHGPLWFMHKSHHQKAKSFFEWNDLFAVLFATVSLFLMYVDRDSLNYRFFVGLGISLYGMIYFVVHDWFVHRRFKTFKSNNTYLQAVRKAHKIHHKNRGKEKGKAFGLLFVRKNLIQID
;
A
#
# COMPACT_ATOMS: atom_id res chain seq x y z
N MET A 1 6.75 -2.29 9.59
CA MET A 1 6.51 -1.91 8.18
C MET A 1 5.41 -0.88 8.02
N GLU A 2 4.23 -1.00 8.63
CA GLU A 2 3.10 -0.06 8.44
C GLU A 2 3.47 1.42 8.67
N CYS A 3 4.20 1.77 9.74
CA CYS A 3 4.62 3.15 9.99
C CYS A 3 5.52 3.71 8.87
N LEU A 4 6.44 2.88 8.36
CA LEU A 4 7.32 3.24 7.25
C LEU A 4 6.53 3.39 5.95
N SER A 5 5.61 2.46 5.68
CA SER A 5 4.68 2.52 4.54
C SER A 5 3.86 3.80 4.56
N TRP A 6 3.28 4.16 5.71
CA TRP A 6 2.56 5.42 5.90
C TRP A 6 3.45 6.64 5.61
N PHE A 7 4.69 6.62 6.09
CA PHE A 7 5.65 7.71 5.88
C PHE A 7 6.01 7.85 4.40
N ILE A 8 6.37 6.75 3.74
CA ILE A 8 6.66 6.70 2.30
C ILE A 8 5.46 7.20 1.50
N HIS A 9 4.25 6.73 1.83
CA HIS A 9 3.04 7.11 1.12
C HIS A 9 2.76 8.62 1.27
N LYS A 10 2.83 9.16 2.48
CA LYS A 10 2.55 10.57 2.74
C LYS A 10 3.61 11.52 2.20
N TYR A 11 4.89 11.21 2.37
CA TYR A 11 5.97 12.15 2.10
C TYR A 11 6.71 11.89 0.78
N LEU A 12 6.75 10.65 0.29
CA LEU A 12 7.37 10.34 -1.00
C LEU A 12 6.33 10.26 -2.11
N PHE A 13 5.30 9.41 -1.98
CA PHE A 13 4.31 9.21 -3.04
C PHE A 13 3.42 10.42 -3.24
N HIS A 14 2.96 11.05 -2.15
CA HIS A 14 2.30 12.36 -2.20
C HIS A 14 3.29 13.54 -2.20
N GLY A 15 4.58 13.29 -2.45
CA GLY A 15 5.65 14.30 -2.50
C GLY A 15 6.35 14.32 -3.86
N PRO A 16 7.66 14.05 -3.92
CA PRO A 16 8.43 14.05 -5.17
C PRO A 16 8.01 12.95 -6.16
N LEU A 17 7.48 11.82 -5.67
CA LEU A 17 7.08 10.69 -6.53
C LEU A 17 5.60 10.75 -6.94
N TRP A 18 4.95 11.91 -6.78
CA TRP A 18 3.55 12.11 -7.14
C TRP A 18 3.28 11.86 -8.62
N PHE A 19 4.21 12.13 -9.52
CA PHE A 19 4.00 11.88 -10.95
C PHE A 19 3.69 10.39 -11.25
N MET A 20 4.26 9.45 -10.48
CA MET A 20 3.95 8.03 -10.59
C MET A 20 2.64 7.69 -9.87
N HIS A 21 2.47 8.18 -8.63
CA HIS A 21 1.32 7.87 -7.78
C HIS A 21 0.01 8.53 -8.24
N LYS A 22 0.09 9.63 -9.00
CA LYS A 22 -1.05 10.35 -9.58
C LYS A 22 -1.93 9.43 -10.41
N SER A 23 -1.33 8.50 -11.16
CA SER A 23 -2.07 7.53 -11.98
C SER A 23 -3.07 6.70 -11.16
N HIS A 24 -2.71 6.41 -9.90
CA HIS A 24 -3.51 5.65 -8.96
C HIS A 24 -4.69 6.45 -8.39
N HIS A 25 -4.47 7.73 -8.06
CA HIS A 25 -5.54 8.65 -7.63
C HIS A 25 -6.48 9.08 -8.78
N GLN A 26 -5.93 9.15 -9.98
CA GLN A 26 -6.63 9.58 -11.19
C GLN A 26 -6.81 8.41 -12.13
N LYS A 27 -7.39 7.31 -11.62
CA LYS A 27 -7.60 6.04 -12.35
C LYS A 27 -7.86 6.26 -13.84
N ALA A 28 -6.92 5.80 -14.66
CA ALA A 28 -7.10 5.64 -16.09
C ALA A 28 -7.85 4.32 -16.38
N LYS A 29 -8.36 4.15 -17.60
CA LYS A 29 -9.01 2.88 -18.03
C LYS A 29 -8.04 1.71 -18.21
N SER A 30 -6.74 1.89 -17.90
CA SER A 30 -5.70 0.88 -18.09
C SER A 30 -5.66 -0.12 -16.94
N PHE A 31 -5.31 -1.37 -17.24
CA PHE A 31 -5.04 -2.39 -16.24
C PHE A 31 -3.75 -2.10 -15.46
N PHE A 32 -2.72 -1.57 -16.14
CA PHE A 32 -1.45 -1.18 -15.53
C PHE A 32 -1.41 0.32 -15.23
N GLU A 33 -0.84 0.68 -14.08
CA GLU A 33 -0.66 2.05 -13.60
C GLU A 33 0.83 2.35 -13.40
N TRP A 34 1.26 3.60 -13.56
CA TRP A 34 2.64 4.01 -13.23
C TRP A 34 3.00 3.70 -11.77
N ASN A 35 2.00 3.66 -10.90
CA ASN A 35 2.12 3.23 -9.51
C ASN A 35 2.63 1.79 -9.34
N ASP A 36 2.39 0.90 -10.31
CA ASP A 36 2.82 -0.51 -10.25
C ASP A 36 4.35 -0.66 -10.21
N LEU A 37 5.07 0.35 -10.72
CA LEU A 37 6.52 0.38 -10.65
C LEU A 37 7.05 0.44 -9.21
N PHE A 38 6.26 0.96 -8.25
CA PHE A 38 6.65 0.90 -6.84
C PHE A 38 6.69 -0.54 -6.33
N ALA A 39 5.73 -1.39 -6.73
CA ALA A 39 5.73 -2.80 -6.35
C ALA A 39 6.97 -3.51 -6.90
N VAL A 40 7.32 -3.25 -8.17
CA VAL A 40 8.55 -3.78 -8.79
C VAL A 40 9.80 -3.28 -8.06
N LEU A 41 9.89 -1.98 -7.75
CA LEU A 41 11.03 -1.40 -7.03
C LEU A 41 11.22 -2.05 -5.66
N PHE A 42 10.17 -2.14 -4.84
CA PHE A 42 10.27 -2.73 -3.50
C PHE A 42 10.52 -4.24 -3.55
N ALA A 43 9.96 -4.96 -4.53
CA ALA A 43 10.27 -6.36 -4.74
C ALA A 43 11.75 -6.57 -5.08
N THR A 44 12.31 -5.75 -5.97
CA THR A 44 13.74 -5.82 -6.32
C THR A 44 14.64 -5.53 -5.12
N VAL A 45 14.34 -4.47 -4.35
CA VAL A 45 15.11 -4.14 -3.13
C VAL A 45 15.01 -5.26 -2.10
N SER A 46 13.82 -5.80 -1.89
CA SER A 46 13.57 -6.92 -0.98
C SER A 46 14.40 -8.16 -1.36
N LEU A 47 14.30 -8.59 -2.62
CA LEU A 47 15.02 -9.76 -3.13
C LEU A 47 16.53 -9.55 -3.07
N PHE A 48 17.02 -8.35 -3.40
CA PHE A 48 18.43 -8.01 -3.30
C PHE A 48 18.95 -8.15 -1.86
N LEU A 49 18.25 -7.56 -0.88
CA LEU A 49 18.62 -7.64 0.53
C LEU A 49 18.63 -9.08 1.05
N MET A 50 17.60 -9.86 0.69
CA MET A 50 17.54 -11.28 1.05
C MET A 50 18.65 -12.08 0.37
N TYR A 51 18.94 -11.83 -0.90
CA TYR A 51 19.95 -12.58 -1.65
C TYR A 51 21.37 -12.34 -1.13
N VAL A 52 21.72 -11.09 -0.81
CA VAL A 52 23.07 -10.73 -0.33
C VAL A 52 23.35 -11.30 1.08
N ASP A 53 22.31 -11.47 1.89
CA ASP A 53 22.45 -11.89 3.30
C ASP A 53 21.82 -13.26 3.57
N ARG A 54 21.66 -14.08 2.52
CA ARG A 54 20.96 -15.39 2.55
C ARG A 54 21.66 -16.45 3.40
N ASP A 55 22.99 -16.40 3.47
CA ASP A 55 23.78 -17.43 4.16
C ASP A 55 23.91 -17.11 5.66
N SER A 56 24.01 -15.82 6.00
CA SER A 56 24.14 -15.36 7.39
C SER A 56 22.82 -15.01 8.07
N LEU A 57 21.75 -14.78 7.31
CA LEU A 57 20.44 -14.38 7.83
C LEU A 57 20.51 -13.21 8.82
N ASN A 58 21.36 -12.21 8.56
CA ASN A 58 21.45 -11.04 9.43
C ASN A 58 20.29 -10.07 9.20
N TYR A 59 20.38 -8.88 9.81
CA TYR A 59 19.32 -7.87 9.76
C TYR A 59 18.91 -7.47 8.33
N ARG A 60 19.79 -7.55 7.32
CA ARG A 60 19.43 -7.17 5.94
C ARG A 60 18.47 -8.19 5.35
N PHE A 61 18.71 -9.48 5.60
CA PHE A 61 17.79 -10.55 5.21
C PHE A 61 16.39 -10.30 5.80
N PHE A 62 16.31 -10.03 7.10
CA PHE A 62 15.02 -9.81 7.77
C PHE A 62 14.34 -8.49 7.37
N VAL A 63 15.10 -7.44 7.03
CA VAL A 63 14.54 -6.22 6.43
C VAL A 63 13.93 -6.54 5.06
N GLY A 64 14.64 -7.27 4.20
CA GLY A 64 14.12 -7.73 2.91
C GLY A 64 12.85 -8.58 3.09
N LEU A 65 12.89 -9.58 3.97
CA LEU A 65 11.73 -10.41 4.31
C LEU A 65 10.54 -9.56 4.80
N GLY A 66 10.78 -8.56 5.64
CA GLY A 66 9.76 -7.62 6.10
C GLY A 66 9.13 -6.81 4.97
N ILE A 67 9.93 -6.33 4.01
CA ILE A 67 9.44 -5.66 2.80
C ILE A 67 8.60 -6.62 1.97
N SER A 68 9.06 -7.86 1.75
CA SER A 68 8.33 -8.88 0.99
C SER A 68 6.97 -9.20 1.61
N LEU A 69 6.95 -9.54 2.91
CA LEU A 69 5.73 -9.88 3.64
C LEU A 69 4.72 -8.72 3.63
N TYR A 70 5.19 -7.52 3.90
CA TYR A 70 4.32 -6.34 3.87
C TYR A 70 3.85 -6.00 2.45
N GLY A 71 4.68 -6.19 1.44
CA GLY A 71 4.31 -6.04 0.03
C GLY A 71 3.20 -7.02 -0.39
N MET A 72 3.27 -8.27 0.07
CA MET A 72 2.18 -9.25 -0.15
C MET A 72 0.89 -8.83 0.56
N ILE A 73 0.97 -8.39 1.82
CA ILE A 73 -0.19 -7.85 2.54
C ILE A 73 -0.77 -6.65 1.80
N TYR A 74 0.09 -5.75 1.31
CA TYR A 74 -0.32 -4.59 0.53
C TYR A 74 -1.08 -5.03 -0.71
N PHE A 75 -0.50 -5.90 -1.55
CA PHE A 75 -1.18 -6.39 -2.75
C PHE A 75 -2.56 -7.02 -2.46
N VAL A 76 -2.65 -7.86 -1.43
CA VAL A 76 -3.92 -8.54 -1.06
C VAL A 76 -4.96 -7.53 -0.57
N VAL A 77 -4.60 -6.64 0.36
CA VAL A 77 -5.55 -5.71 0.97
C VAL A 77 -5.86 -4.55 0.04
N HIS A 78 -4.84 -3.91 -0.52
CA HIS A 78 -4.95 -2.74 -1.36
C HIS A 78 -5.48 -3.07 -2.75
N ASP A 79 -4.71 -3.79 -3.56
CA ASP A 79 -5.00 -4.00 -4.98
C ASP A 79 -6.15 -4.99 -5.20
N TRP A 80 -6.15 -6.10 -4.47
CA TRP A 80 -7.14 -7.16 -4.64
C TRP A 80 -8.45 -6.87 -3.87
N PHE A 81 -8.39 -6.56 -2.57
CA PHE A 81 -9.60 -6.38 -1.75
C PHE A 81 -10.24 -4.98 -1.82
N VAL A 82 -9.44 -3.92 -1.83
CA VAL A 82 -9.94 -2.53 -1.86
C VAL A 82 -10.15 -2.02 -3.29
N HIS A 83 -9.14 -2.09 -4.15
CA HIS A 83 -9.19 -1.58 -5.54
C HIS A 83 -9.89 -2.52 -6.51
N ARG A 84 -10.01 -3.81 -6.15
CA ARG A 84 -10.66 -4.84 -6.96
C ARG A 84 -10.08 -4.94 -8.37
N ARG A 85 -8.75 -4.88 -8.50
CA ARG A 85 -8.05 -5.02 -9.80
C ARG A 85 -8.27 -6.40 -10.43
N PHE A 86 -8.57 -7.39 -9.58
CA PHE A 86 -8.97 -8.76 -9.96
C PHE A 86 -10.34 -9.09 -9.37
N LYS A 87 -10.94 -10.21 -9.79
CA LYS A 87 -12.15 -10.74 -9.16
C LYS A 87 -11.89 -10.94 -7.67
N THR A 88 -12.63 -10.22 -6.84
CA THR A 88 -12.41 -10.14 -5.38
C THR A 88 -13.56 -10.74 -4.60
N PHE A 89 -13.39 -10.83 -3.28
CA PHE A 89 -14.41 -11.29 -2.34
C PHE A 89 -15.07 -10.12 -1.59
N LYS A 90 -16.29 -10.36 -1.09
CA LYS A 90 -16.96 -9.47 -0.11
C LYS A 90 -16.62 -10.00 1.29
N SER A 91 -16.48 -9.11 2.27
CA SER A 91 -16.23 -9.48 3.66
C SER A 91 -17.14 -8.68 4.57
N ASN A 92 -17.77 -9.33 5.56
CA ASN A 92 -18.58 -8.65 6.59
C ASN A 92 -17.75 -8.29 7.83
N ASN A 93 -16.44 -8.54 7.81
CA ASN A 93 -15.56 -8.19 8.92
C ASN A 93 -15.45 -6.67 9.07
N THR A 94 -15.77 -6.18 10.26
CA THR A 94 -15.81 -4.74 10.60
C THR A 94 -14.49 -4.03 10.33
N TYR A 95 -13.36 -4.66 10.69
CA TYR A 95 -12.04 -4.09 10.45
C TYR A 95 -11.72 -3.98 8.96
N LEU A 96 -11.96 -5.02 8.16
CA LEU A 96 -11.74 -4.97 6.72
C LEU A 96 -12.64 -3.93 6.02
N GLN A 97 -13.86 -3.73 6.53
CA GLN A 97 -14.73 -2.64 6.05
C GLN A 97 -14.17 -1.26 6.42
N ALA A 98 -13.64 -1.10 7.63
CA ALA A 98 -12.97 0.13 8.07
C ALA A 98 -11.74 0.45 7.21
N VAL A 99 -10.92 -0.54 6.87
CA VAL A 99 -9.77 -0.42 5.96
C VAL A 99 -10.23 0.07 4.59
N ARG A 100 -11.23 -0.57 4.00
CA ARG A 100 -11.80 -0.13 2.72
C ARG A 100 -12.35 1.29 2.78
N LYS A 101 -13.01 1.67 3.87
CA LYS A 101 -13.55 3.03 4.08
C LYS A 101 -12.44 4.07 4.21
N ALA A 102 -11.40 3.79 5.00
CA ALA A 102 -10.24 4.66 5.16
C ALA A 102 -9.56 4.93 3.81
N HIS A 103 -9.36 3.88 3.02
CA HIS A 103 -8.73 3.98 1.71
C HIS A 103 -9.59 4.74 0.69
N LYS A 104 -10.91 4.56 0.72
CA LYS A 104 -11.84 5.38 -0.08
C LYS A 104 -11.80 6.86 0.31
N ILE A 105 -11.69 7.17 1.60
CA ILE A 105 -11.54 8.55 2.09
C ILE A 105 -10.25 9.17 1.55
N HIS A 106 -9.16 8.39 1.53
CA HIS A 106 -7.89 8.80 0.95
C HIS A 106 -8.01 9.15 -0.54
N HIS A 107 -8.60 8.25 -1.35
CA HIS A 107 -8.78 8.46 -2.79
C HIS A 107 -9.85 9.49 -3.18
N LYS A 108 -10.70 9.92 -2.24
CA LYS A 108 -11.65 11.02 -2.50
C LYS A 108 -10.90 12.30 -2.91
N ASN A 109 -9.69 12.49 -2.40
CA ASN A 109 -8.78 13.50 -2.89
C ASN A 109 -8.02 12.98 -4.12
N ARG A 110 -8.22 13.63 -5.27
CA ARG A 110 -7.55 13.26 -6.54
C ARG A 110 -6.29 14.08 -6.82
N GLY A 111 -5.97 15.02 -5.93
CA GLY A 111 -4.76 15.85 -5.99
C GLY A 111 -3.68 15.37 -5.02
N LYS A 112 -2.49 15.96 -5.17
CA LYS A 112 -1.34 15.71 -4.30
C LYS A 112 -1.60 16.19 -2.87
N GLU A 113 -2.14 17.40 -2.75
CA GLU A 113 -2.28 18.13 -1.50
C GLU A 113 -3.55 17.77 -0.72
N LYS A 114 -3.54 17.98 0.61
CA LYS A 114 -4.70 17.75 1.51
C LYS A 114 -5.18 16.29 1.58
N GLY A 115 -4.32 15.33 1.24
CA GLY A 115 -4.56 13.90 1.44
C GLY A 115 -4.82 13.55 2.91
N LYS A 116 -5.62 12.51 3.14
CA LYS A 116 -5.94 11.98 4.48
C LYS A 116 -5.83 10.46 4.45
N ALA A 117 -5.71 9.83 5.62
CA ALA A 117 -5.74 8.37 5.77
C ALA A 117 -4.72 7.62 4.88
N PHE A 118 -3.43 7.95 4.98
CA PHE A 118 -2.34 7.34 4.20
C PHE A 118 -1.95 5.90 4.62
N GLY A 119 -2.51 5.38 5.72
CA GLY A 119 -2.21 4.04 6.20
C GLY A 119 -3.03 2.98 5.46
N LEU A 120 -2.49 1.77 5.36
CA LEU A 120 -3.21 0.62 4.81
C LEU A 120 -3.96 -0.13 5.91
N LEU A 121 -3.24 -0.53 6.95
CA LEU A 121 -3.77 -1.36 8.05
C LEU A 121 -4.17 -0.51 9.25
N PHE A 122 -3.52 0.64 9.46
CA PHE A 122 -3.86 1.55 10.55
C PHE A 122 -5.01 2.47 10.16
N VAL A 123 -6.19 2.12 10.63
CA VAL A 123 -7.43 2.89 10.45
C VAL A 123 -7.77 3.68 11.71
N ARG A 124 -8.46 4.81 11.54
CA ARG A 124 -8.95 5.59 12.68
C ARG A 124 -10.04 4.80 13.42
N LYS A 125 -10.05 4.85 14.76
CA LYS A 125 -10.99 4.11 15.61
C LYS A 125 -12.46 4.36 15.25
N ASN A 126 -12.81 5.60 14.90
CA ASN A 126 -14.16 5.98 14.49
C ASN A 126 -14.62 5.38 13.15
N LEU A 127 -13.74 4.70 12.41
CA LEU A 127 -14.11 3.94 11.21
C LEU A 127 -14.41 2.47 11.51
N ILE A 128 -14.00 1.97 12.68
CA ILE A 128 -14.22 0.59 13.13
C ILE A 128 -15.58 0.46 13.84
N GLN A 129 -16.04 1.51 14.52
CA GLN A 129 -17.38 1.53 15.10
C GLN A 129 -18.40 1.83 14.00
N ILE A 130 -19.28 0.85 13.77
CA ILE A 130 -20.55 1.04 13.07
C ILE A 130 -21.56 1.13 14.22
N ASP A 131 -22.16 2.31 14.40
CA ASP A 131 -23.27 2.51 15.33
C ASP A 131 -24.41 1.53 15.03
#